data_AF-A6K723-F1
#
_entry.id   AF-A6K723-F1
#
_cell.length_a   1.000
_cell.length_b   1.000
_cell.length_c   1.000
_cell.angle_alpha   90.00
_cell.angle_beta   90.00
_cell.angle_gamma   90.00
#
_symmetry.space_group_name_H-M   'P 1'
#
loop_
_entity.id
_entity.type
_entity.pdbx_description
1 polymer ?
#
loop_
_entity_poly.entity_id
_entity_poly.type
_entity_poly.pdbx_seq_one_letter_code
_entity_poly.pdbx_strand_id
1 'polypeptide(L)'
;MMEKPFKYGAWELNAEDYEEEAEDYQAEMEVEEEQEEEEEEEEEGEEKSKERRRHLGDTKHFCPVVLKENFVLQPGSTEEAVKYREKIYYFSTPEAKEKFLEHPEDYVSQNEPLK
;
A
#
# COMPACT_ATOMS: atom_id res chain seq x y z
N MET A 1 17.68 -60.10 -31.64
CA MET A 1 16.40 -60.26 -30.92
C MET A 1 15.71 -58.92 -31.01
N MET A 2 14.60 -58.83 -31.75
CA MET A 2 13.88 -57.57 -31.96
C MET A 2 13.28 -57.07 -30.64
N GLU A 3 13.55 -55.80 -30.33
CA GLU A 3 12.88 -55.04 -29.29
C GLU A 3 11.38 -54.94 -29.66
N LYS A 4 10.50 -55.36 -28.75
CA LYS A 4 9.05 -55.28 -28.98
C LYS A 4 8.65 -53.80 -28.99
N PRO A 5 7.89 -53.31 -29.98
CA PRO A 5 7.41 -51.93 -29.94
C PRO A 5 6.44 -51.78 -28.76
N PHE A 6 6.66 -50.76 -27.93
CA PHE A 6 5.68 -50.35 -26.91
C PHE A 6 4.40 -49.94 -27.64
N LYS A 7 3.35 -50.74 -27.46
CA LYS A 7 2.01 -50.37 -27.90
C LYS A 7 1.34 -49.65 -26.74
N TYR A 8 1.06 -48.37 -26.92
CA TYR A 8 0.25 -47.61 -25.97
C TYR A 8 -1.21 -48.08 -26.11
N GLY A 9 -1.81 -48.56 -25.03
CA GLY A 9 -3.22 -48.94 -24.97
C GLY A 9 -4.07 -47.72 -24.62
N ALA A 10 -5.27 -47.62 -25.19
CA ALA A 10 -6.24 -46.62 -24.77
C ALA A 10 -6.81 -47.00 -23.40
N TRP A 11 -6.93 -46.03 -22.50
CA TRP A 11 -7.59 -46.18 -21.20
C TRP A 11 -9.02 -45.63 -21.30
N GLU A 12 -9.99 -46.29 -20.65
CA GLU A 12 -11.38 -45.81 -20.56
C GLU A 12 -11.49 -44.89 -19.35
N LEU A 13 -11.66 -43.58 -19.57
CA LEU A 13 -11.85 -42.60 -18.48
C LEU A 13 -13.11 -42.97 -17.68
N ASN A 14 -12.97 -43.17 -16.37
CA ASN A 14 -14.07 -43.44 -15.47
C ASN A 14 -14.54 -42.16 -14.77
N ALA A 15 -15.69 -42.19 -14.10
CA ALA A 15 -16.18 -41.07 -13.31
C ALA A 15 -15.20 -40.64 -12.20
N GLU A 16 -14.40 -41.58 -11.69
CA GLU A 16 -13.37 -41.33 -10.68
C GLU A 16 -12.21 -40.47 -11.24
N ASP A 17 -11.83 -40.66 -12.51
CA ASP A 17 -10.80 -39.82 -13.17
C ASP A 17 -11.28 -38.35 -13.28
N TYR A 18 -12.57 -38.14 -13.55
CA TYR A 18 -13.14 -36.78 -13.64
C TYR A 18 -13.25 -36.09 -12.28
N GLU A 19 -13.49 -36.85 -11.21
CA GLU A 19 -13.57 -36.32 -9.85
C GLU A 19 -12.16 -35.95 -9.34
N GLU A 20 -11.14 -36.77 -9.65
CA GLU A 20 -9.73 -36.47 -9.37
C GLU A 20 -9.26 -35.21 -10.11
N GLU A 21 -9.58 -35.06 -11.41
CA GLU A 21 -9.24 -33.84 -12.16
C GLU A 21 -9.91 -32.59 -11.57
N ALA A 22 -11.13 -32.72 -11.02
CA ALA A 22 -11.83 -31.59 -10.40
C ALA A 22 -11.21 -31.21 -9.04
N GLU A 23 -10.81 -32.19 -8.22
CA GLU A 23 -10.12 -31.94 -6.95
C GLU A 23 -8.74 -31.30 -7.15
N ASP A 24 -7.99 -31.75 -8.16
CA ASP A 24 -6.70 -31.16 -8.52
C ASP A 24 -6.86 -29.69 -8.92
N TYR A 25 -7.85 -29.40 -9.77
CA TYR A 25 -8.15 -28.04 -10.19
C TYR A 25 -8.59 -27.14 -9.03
N GLN A 26 -9.38 -27.69 -8.10
CA GLN A 26 -9.81 -26.98 -6.89
C GLN A 26 -8.59 -26.60 -6.03
N ALA A 27 -7.68 -27.55 -5.82
CA ALA A 27 -6.46 -27.32 -5.03
C ALA A 27 -5.53 -26.28 -5.69
N GLU A 28 -5.38 -26.31 -7.01
CA GLU A 28 -4.59 -25.30 -7.74
C GLU A 28 -5.21 -23.90 -7.58
N MET A 29 -6.54 -23.78 -7.65
CA MET A 29 -7.24 -22.51 -7.41
C MET A 29 -7.04 -21.99 -5.98
N GLU A 30 -7.17 -22.86 -4.97
CA GLU A 30 -6.95 -22.48 -3.57
C GLU A 30 -5.52 -21.95 -3.35
N VAL A 31 -4.52 -22.59 -3.96
CA VAL A 31 -3.11 -22.15 -3.89
C VAL A 31 -2.87 -20.82 -4.61
N GLU A 32 -3.57 -20.56 -5.71
CA GLU A 32 -3.51 -19.27 -6.42
C GLU A 32 -4.13 -18.15 -5.58
N GLU A 33 -5.30 -18.37 -4.97
CA GLU A 33 -5.93 -17.41 -4.05
C GLU A 33 -5.05 -17.13 -2.82
N GLU A 34 -4.47 -18.16 -2.19
CA GLU A 34 -3.54 -17.98 -1.06
C GLU A 34 -2.31 -17.16 -1.44
N GLN A 35 -1.76 -17.37 -2.64
CA GLN A 35 -0.63 -16.56 -3.14
C GLN A 35 -1.02 -15.12 -3.40
N GLU A 36 -2.19 -14.87 -4.00
CA GLU A 36 -2.70 -13.51 -4.21
C GLU A 36 -2.92 -12.78 -2.87
N GLU A 37 -3.50 -13.45 -1.86
CA GLU A 37 -3.67 -12.87 -0.52
C GLU A 37 -2.32 -12.55 0.15
N GLU A 38 -1.32 -13.42 0.05
CA GLU A 38 0.02 -13.15 0.59
C GLU A 38 0.70 -11.97 -0.13
N GLU A 39 0.57 -11.87 -1.46
CA GLU A 39 1.10 -10.74 -2.24
C GLU A 39 0.43 -9.42 -1.86
N GLU A 40 -0.90 -9.41 -1.67
CA GLU A 40 -1.63 -8.22 -1.20
C GLU A 40 -1.20 -7.78 0.20
N GLU A 41 -1.02 -8.71 1.15
CA GLU A 41 -0.52 -8.38 2.49
C GLU A 41 0.91 -7.81 2.47
N GLU A 42 1.80 -8.37 1.63
CA GLU A 42 3.16 -7.87 1.45
C GLU A 42 3.18 -6.44 0.86
N GLU A 43 2.39 -6.18 -0.19
CA GLU A 43 2.22 -4.85 -0.80
C GLU A 43 1.70 -3.82 0.22
N GLU A 44 0.68 -4.17 1.02
CA GLU A 44 0.17 -3.33 2.11
C GLU A 44 1.25 -3.01 3.17
N GLY A 45 2.07 -4.00 3.54
CA GLY A 45 3.17 -3.86 4.50
C GLY A 45 4.29 -2.95 3.99
N GLU A 46 4.61 -3.06 2.70
CA GLU A 46 5.56 -2.20 1.99
C GLU A 46 5.08 -0.75 1.92
N GLU A 47 3.81 -0.48 1.60
CA GLU A 47 3.24 0.88 1.55
C GLU A 47 3.33 1.56 2.93
N LYS A 48 2.92 0.86 3.99
CA LYS A 48 3.05 1.33 5.39
C LYS A 48 4.51 1.62 5.77
N SER A 49 5.47 0.86 5.24
CA SER A 49 6.90 1.08 5.47
C SER A 49 7.47 2.25 4.66
N LYS A 50 7.02 2.44 3.43
CA LYS A 50 7.33 3.60 2.58
C LYS A 50 6.77 4.88 3.17
N GLU A 51 5.58 4.82 3.80
CA GLU A 51 4.95 5.97 4.46
C GLU A 51 5.75 6.45 5.69
N ARG A 52 6.27 5.52 6.51
CA ARG A 52 7.15 5.84 7.66
C ARG A 52 8.51 6.42 7.25
N ARG A 53 8.96 6.17 6.02
CA ARG A 53 10.22 6.69 5.47
C ARG A 53 10.10 8.10 4.90
N ARG A 54 8.89 8.63 4.73
CA ARG A 54 8.71 10.01 4.29
C ARG A 54 9.19 10.94 5.41
N HIS A 55 10.04 11.90 5.07
CA HIS A 55 10.46 12.95 5.99
C HIS A 55 9.28 13.90 6.20
N LEU A 56 8.39 13.51 7.11
CA LEU A 56 7.18 14.27 7.39
C LEU A 56 7.49 15.51 8.23
N GLY A 57 6.63 16.51 8.07
CA GLY A 57 6.59 17.73 8.84
C GLY A 57 6.43 17.52 10.34
N ASP A 58 6.53 18.60 11.10
CA ASP A 58 6.27 18.59 12.55
C ASP A 58 4.85 18.10 12.87
N THR A 59 3.92 18.25 11.92
CA THR A 59 2.52 17.83 12.04
C THR A 59 2.22 16.47 11.42
N LYS A 60 3.22 15.74 10.93
CA LYS A 60 3.08 14.41 10.30
C LYS A 60 2.01 14.40 9.20
N HIS A 61 0.92 13.66 9.41
CA HIS A 61 -0.21 13.46 8.50
C HIS A 61 -1.34 14.49 8.71
N PHE A 62 -1.14 15.44 9.64
CA PHE A 62 -2.16 16.41 10.03
C PHE A 62 -1.89 17.79 9.43
N CYS A 63 -2.98 18.50 9.18
CA CYS A 63 -2.98 19.86 8.65
C CYS A 63 -2.38 20.85 9.65
N PRO A 64 -1.22 21.48 9.36
CA PRO A 64 -0.57 22.39 10.30
C PRO A 64 -1.36 23.68 10.52
N VAL A 65 -2.12 24.15 9.53
CA VAL A 65 -2.95 25.36 9.64
C VAL A 65 -4.14 25.13 10.56
N VAL A 66 -4.91 24.05 10.37
CA VAL A 66 -6.05 23.72 11.24
C VAL A 66 -5.59 23.42 12.66
N LEU A 67 -4.44 22.76 12.80
CA LEU A 67 -3.84 22.52 14.11
C LEU A 67 -3.44 23.82 14.81
N LYS A 68 -3.00 24.84 14.08
CA LYS A 68 -2.62 26.15 14.64
C LYS A 68 -3.82 27.06 14.92
N GLU A 69 -4.78 27.12 14.00
CA GLU A 69 -5.93 28.03 14.08
C GLU A 69 -7.04 27.47 14.99
N ASN A 70 -7.37 26.19 14.83
CA ASN A 70 -8.49 25.56 15.53
C ASN A 70 -8.04 24.63 16.66
N PHE A 71 -6.74 24.34 16.79
CA PHE A 71 -6.23 23.32 17.71
C PHE A 71 -6.85 21.94 17.51
N VAL A 72 -7.24 21.65 16.27
CA VAL A 72 -7.85 20.37 15.87
C VAL A 72 -6.86 19.59 15.01
N LEU A 73 -6.66 18.32 15.36
CA LEU A 73 -5.90 17.38 14.54
C LEU A 73 -6.79 16.88 13.39
N GLN A 74 -6.81 17.63 12.30
CA GLN A 74 -7.52 17.24 11.10
C GLN A 74 -6.55 16.51 10.14
N PRO A 75 -6.89 15.30 9.68
CA PRO A 75 -6.06 14.58 8.71
C PRO A 75 -6.01 15.38 7.39
N GLY A 76 -4.81 15.54 6.85
CA GLY A 76 -4.59 16.18 5.56
C GLY A 76 -4.62 15.17 4.41
N SER A 77 -4.98 15.62 3.22
CA SER A 77 -4.96 14.80 2.01
C SER A 77 -3.56 14.79 1.39
N THR A 78 -3.15 13.65 0.84
CA THR A 78 -1.89 13.51 0.09
C THR A 78 -1.90 14.28 -1.23
N GLU A 79 -3.08 14.56 -1.77
CA GLU A 79 -3.28 15.39 -2.97
C GLU A 79 -2.86 16.85 -2.74
N GLU A 80 -3.14 17.35 -1.54
CA GLU A 80 -2.81 18.71 -1.12
C GLU A 80 -1.53 18.69 -0.27
N ALA A 81 -0.48 18.02 -0.74
CA ALA A 81 0.80 17.97 -0.04
C ALA A 81 1.74 19.11 -0.46
N VAL A 82 2.42 19.74 0.49
CA VAL A 82 3.45 20.77 0.25
C VAL A 82 4.76 20.37 0.90
N LYS A 83 5.87 20.55 0.17
CA LYS A 83 7.21 20.36 0.69
C LYS A 83 7.78 21.70 1.16
N TYR A 84 8.14 21.80 2.43
CA TYR A 84 8.79 22.98 3.02
C TYR A 84 9.94 22.56 3.94
N ARG A 85 11.14 23.14 3.74
CA ARG A 85 12.38 22.81 4.47
C ARG A 85 12.68 21.30 4.52
N GLU A 86 12.61 20.65 3.36
CA GLU A 86 12.81 19.18 3.20
C GLU A 86 11.79 18.28 3.92
N LYS A 87 10.80 18.87 4.59
CA LYS A 87 9.69 18.15 5.22
C LYS A 87 8.42 18.25 4.39
N ILE A 88 7.61 17.19 4.38
CA ILE A 88 6.33 17.13 3.69
C ILE A 88 5.19 17.42 4.68
N TYR A 89 4.30 18.35 4.33
CA TYR A 89 3.10 18.72 5.09
C TYR A 89 1.86 18.42 4.26
N TYR A 90 0.82 17.89 4.90
CA TYR A 90 -0.46 17.58 4.26
C TYR A 90 -1.53 18.57 4.71
N PHE A 91 -2.42 18.96 3.80
CA PHE A 91 -3.48 19.93 4.08
C PHE A 91 -4.85 19.30 3.85
N SER A 92 -5.80 19.67 4.69
CA SER A 92 -7.17 19.15 4.63
C SER A 92 -8.03 19.87 3.59
N THR A 93 -7.68 21.12 3.27
CA THR A 93 -8.36 21.94 2.27
C THR A 93 -7.33 22.75 1.50
N PRO A 94 -7.63 23.14 0.24
CA PRO A 94 -6.76 24.01 -0.55
C PRO A 94 -6.57 25.39 0.08
N GLU A 95 -7.59 25.90 0.77
CA GLU A 95 -7.48 27.17 1.51
C GLU A 95 -6.42 27.11 2.61
N ALA A 96 -6.34 25.98 3.34
CA ALA A 96 -5.30 25.77 4.35
C ALA A 96 -3.90 25.69 3.71
N LYS A 97 -3.81 25.08 2.53
CA LYS A 97 -2.56 25.03 1.74
C LYS A 97 -2.11 26.43 1.33
N GLU A 98 -3.01 27.26 0.81
CA GLU A 98 -2.69 28.64 0.40
C GLU A 98 -2.21 29.48 1.58
N LYS A 99 -2.92 29.44 2.73
CA LYS A 99 -2.49 30.12 3.96
C LYS A 99 -1.08 29.71 4.39
N PHE A 100 -0.78 28.43 4.31
CA PHE A 100 0.55 27.91 4.64
C PHE A 100 1.61 28.39 3.65
N LEU A 101 1.29 28.52 2.36
CA LEU A 101 2.22 29.04 1.36
C LEU A 101 2.51 30.53 1.56
N GLU A 102 1.54 31.31 2.07
CA GLU A 102 1.75 32.73 2.41
C GLU A 102 2.70 32.89 3.60
N HIS A 103 2.48 32.13 4.67
CA HIS A 103 3.24 32.27 5.93
C HIS A 103 3.64 30.92 6.56
N PRO A 104 4.50 30.12 5.91
CA PRO A 104 4.82 28.77 6.37
C PRO A 104 5.52 28.74 7.74
N GLU A 105 6.23 29.81 8.08
CA GLU A 105 6.95 29.98 9.35
C GLU A 105 6.05 30.13 10.58
N ASP A 106 4.79 30.57 10.43
CA ASP A 106 3.84 30.67 11.55
C ASP A 106 3.25 29.31 11.95
N TYR A 107 3.22 28.39 10.99
CA TYR A 107 2.63 27.05 11.11
C TYR A 107 3.67 25.95 11.35
N VAL A 108 4.93 26.18 10.99
CA VAL A 108 6.04 25.24 11.20
C VAL A 108 6.90 25.71 12.36
N SER A 109 7.25 24.82 13.28
CA SER A 109 8.14 25.19 14.38
C SER A 109 9.53 25.47 13.81
N GLN A 110 9.95 26.73 13.85
CA GLN A 110 11.33 27.10 13.52
C GLN A 110 12.26 26.35 14.47
N ASN A 111 12.92 25.33 13.94
CA ASN A 111 13.96 24.59 14.64
C ASN A 111 15.21 25.47 14.76
N GLU A 112 15.12 26.57 15.51
CA GLU A 112 16.29 27.17 16.13
C GLU A 112 16.30 26.77 17.61
N PRO A 113 17.41 26.23 18.12
CA PRO A 113 17.58 26.15 19.56
C PRO A 113 17.53 27.58 20.10
N LEU A 114 16.65 27.83 21.07
CA LEU A 114 16.64 29.07 21.85
C LEU A 114 18.09 29.34 22.33
N LYS A 115 18.65 30.46 21.89
CA LYS A 115 20.03 30.87 22.20
C LYS A 115 20.13 31.53 23.56
#